data_AF-X0TLK1-F1
#
_entry.id   AF-X0TLK1-F1
#
_cell.length_a   1.000
_cell.length_b   1.000
_cell.length_c   1.000
_cell.angle_alpha   90.00
_cell.angle_beta   90.00
_cell.angle_gamma   90.00
#
_symmetry.space_group_name_H-M   'P 1'
#
loop_
_entity.id
_entity.type
_entity.pdbx_description
1 polymer ?
#
loop_
_entity_poly.entity_id
_entity_poly.type
_entity_poly.pdbx_seq_one_letter_code
_entity_poly.pdbx_strand_id
1 'polypeptide(L)'
;IELEPELDACIETQAKREYNHVLSQLLKKGEEPQLAQKLDTLKLFLESADFNKLRSESEKHLVEGKRVKFILRLQKGKPEYQMKTIRG
;
A
#
# COMPACT_ATOMS: atom_id res chain seq x y z
N ILE A 1 2.96 4.38 -5.56
CA ILE A 1 1.59 4.12 -5.04
C ILE A 1 1.57 4.64 -3.62
N GLU A 2 0.50 5.31 -3.22
CA GLU A 2 0.39 5.90 -1.89
C GLU A 2 -0.79 5.24 -1.18
N LEU A 3 -0.55 4.71 0.00
CA LEU A 3 -1.57 4.06 0.83
C LEU A 3 -1.60 4.73 2.20
N GLU A 4 -2.78 5.00 2.70
CA GLU A 4 -2.97 5.64 4.00
C GLU A 4 -3.78 4.69 4.89
N PRO A 5 -3.14 4.01 5.85
CA PRO A 5 -3.86 3.21 6.82
C PRO A 5 -4.58 4.09 7.83
N GLU A 6 -5.70 3.59 8.29
CA GLU A 6 -6.55 4.19 9.32
C GLU A 6 -6.78 3.18 10.44
N LEU A 7 -7.30 3.62 11.58
CA LEU A 7 -7.60 2.74 12.72
C LEU A 7 -8.54 1.59 12.31
N ASP A 8 -9.52 1.88 11.44
CA ASP A 8 -10.49 0.91 10.92
C ASP A 8 -10.02 0.16 9.67
N ALA A 9 -8.92 0.59 9.05
CA ALA A 9 -8.42 0.03 7.80
C ALA A 9 -6.89 -0.01 7.79
N CYS A 10 -6.33 -1.10 8.29
CA CYS A 10 -4.89 -1.34 8.29
C CYS A 10 -4.30 -1.39 6.87
N ILE A 11 -2.98 -1.21 6.79
CA ILE A 11 -2.24 -1.11 5.52
C ILE A 11 -2.45 -2.32 4.61
N GLU A 12 -2.61 -3.52 5.17
CA GLU A 12 -2.95 -4.73 4.41
C GLU A 12 -4.30 -4.58 3.69
N THR A 13 -5.32 -4.11 4.42
CA THR A 13 -6.66 -3.90 3.88
C THR A 13 -6.64 -2.85 2.78
N GLN A 14 -5.91 -1.75 2.98
CA GLN A 14 -5.76 -0.70 1.96
C GLN A 14 -5.02 -1.21 0.73
N ALA A 15 -3.93 -1.97 0.91
CA ALA A 15 -3.19 -2.58 -0.20
C ALA A 15 -4.05 -3.59 -0.99
N LYS A 16 -4.84 -4.43 -0.31
CA LYS A 16 -5.76 -5.38 -0.95
C LYS A 16 -6.88 -4.67 -1.72
N ARG A 17 -7.44 -3.59 -1.17
CA ARG A 17 -8.46 -2.77 -1.85
C ARG A 17 -7.89 -2.15 -3.13
N GLU A 18 -6.70 -1.54 -3.03
CA GLU A 18 -6.04 -0.93 -4.18
C GLU A 18 -5.65 -1.96 -5.24
N TYR A 19 -5.16 -3.13 -4.81
CA TYR A 19 -4.84 -4.25 -5.71
C TYR A 19 -6.09 -4.69 -6.50
N ASN A 20 -7.21 -4.92 -5.82
CA ASN A 20 -8.46 -5.33 -6.47
C ASN A 20 -9.01 -4.22 -7.38
N HIS A 21 -8.84 -2.95 -6.99
CA HIS A 21 -9.23 -1.82 -7.83
C HIS A 21 -8.41 -1.77 -9.13
N VAL A 22 -7.09 -1.83 -9.03
CA VAL A 22 -6.18 -1.84 -10.19
C VAL A 22 -6.41 -3.06 -11.07
N LEU A 23 -6.61 -4.25 -10.47
CA LEU A 23 -6.94 -5.47 -11.20
C LEU A 23 -8.25 -5.33 -11.97
N SER A 24 -9.29 -4.81 -11.33
CA SER A 24 -10.58 -4.57 -12.00
C SER A 24 -10.44 -3.56 -13.14
N GLN A 25 -9.62 -2.52 -12.98
CA GLN A 25 -9.35 -1.56 -14.05
C GLN A 25 -8.60 -2.21 -15.23
N LEU A 26 -7.59 -3.05 -14.97
CA LEU A 26 -6.89 -3.79 -16.02
C LEU A 26 -7.82 -4.71 -16.80
N LEU A 27 -8.68 -5.45 -16.10
CA LEU A 27 -9.66 -6.33 -16.74
C LEU A 27 -10.66 -5.56 -17.61
N LYS A 28 -10.98 -4.31 -17.26
CA LYS A 28 -11.91 -3.46 -18.02
C LYS A 28 -11.26 -2.69 -19.17
N LYS A 29 -10.05 -2.16 -18.96
CA LYS A 29 -9.36 -1.28 -19.92
C LYS A 29 -8.39 -2.03 -20.85
N GLY A 30 -8.01 -3.26 -20.51
CA GLY A 30 -7.05 -4.04 -21.27
C GLY A 30 -5.60 -3.78 -20.86
N GLU A 31 -4.67 -3.98 -21.79
CA GLU A 31 -3.22 -3.82 -21.57
C GLU A 31 -2.84 -2.35 -21.30
N GLU A 32 -2.88 -1.98 -20.02
CA GLU A 32 -2.36 -0.71 -19.51
C GLU A 32 -1.04 -0.99 -18.75
N PRO A 33 0.13 -0.73 -19.37
CA PRO A 33 1.43 -1.05 -18.78
C PRO A 33 1.64 -0.42 -17.40
N GLN A 34 1.08 0.78 -17.18
CA GLN A 34 1.14 1.48 -15.91
C GLN A 34 0.33 0.78 -14.81
N LEU A 35 -0.86 0.27 -15.15
CA LEU A 35 -1.69 -0.47 -14.20
C LEU A 35 -1.08 -1.85 -13.92
N ALA A 36 -0.54 -2.51 -14.94
CA ALA A 36 0.16 -3.79 -14.79
C ALA A 36 1.37 -3.65 -13.84
N GLN A 37 2.18 -2.61 -14.01
CA GLN A 37 3.30 -2.33 -13.10
C GLN A 37 2.84 -2.01 -11.67
N LYS A 38 1.74 -1.25 -11.52
CA LYS A 38 1.15 -0.99 -10.19
C LYS A 38 0.65 -2.28 -9.53
N LEU A 39 -0.01 -3.14 -10.29
CA LEU A 39 -0.53 -4.41 -9.81
C LEU A 39 0.61 -5.32 -9.33
N ASP A 40 1.67 -5.42 -10.11
CA ASP A 40 2.87 -6.21 -9.77
C ASP A 40 3.54 -5.68 -8.49
N THR A 41 3.68 -4.35 -8.38
CA THR A 41 4.20 -3.70 -7.17
C THR A 41 3.34 -4.02 -5.93
N LEU A 42 2.02 -3.92 -6.05
CA LEU A 42 1.08 -4.22 -4.96
C LEU A 42 1.11 -5.70 -4.59
N LYS A 43 1.19 -6.58 -5.59
CA LYS A 43 1.30 -8.02 -5.38
C LYS A 43 2.57 -8.36 -4.61
N LEU A 44 3.72 -7.90 -5.09
CA LEU A 44 5.00 -8.15 -4.43
C LEU A 44 5.00 -7.58 -3.01
N PHE A 45 4.43 -6.39 -2.80
CA PHE A 45 4.26 -5.83 -1.46
C PHE A 45 3.37 -6.70 -0.56
N LEU A 46 2.24 -7.19 -1.06
CA LEU A 46 1.37 -8.13 -0.35
C LEU A 46 2.05 -9.45 0.00
N GLU A 47 3.00 -9.90 -0.82
CA GLU A 47 3.76 -11.14 -0.58
C GLU A 47 4.99 -10.94 0.31
N SER A 48 5.62 -9.75 0.29
CA SER A 48 6.90 -9.50 0.98
C SER A 48 6.80 -8.64 2.25
N ALA A 49 5.71 -7.89 2.43
CA ALA A 49 5.60 -6.96 3.55
C ALA A 49 5.20 -7.64 4.86
N ASP A 50 5.80 -7.19 5.96
CA ASP A 50 5.45 -7.65 7.30
C ASP A 50 4.29 -6.81 7.85
N PHE A 51 3.05 -7.24 7.55
CA PHE A 51 1.84 -6.52 7.97
C PHE A 51 1.67 -6.43 9.48
N ASN A 52 2.15 -7.41 10.25
CA ASN A 52 2.09 -7.36 11.70
C ASN A 52 2.94 -6.23 12.25
N LYS A 53 4.17 -6.09 11.73
CA LYS A 53 5.06 -4.98 12.09
C LYS A 53 4.48 -3.64 11.63
N LEU A 54 4.07 -3.54 10.37
CA LEU A 54 3.53 -2.30 9.81
C LEU A 54 2.27 -1.82 10.53
N ARG A 55 1.37 -2.74 10.87
CA ARG A 55 0.17 -2.45 11.67
C ARG A 55 0.57 -1.91 13.04
N SER A 56 1.48 -2.59 13.74
CA SER A 56 1.91 -2.17 15.08
C SER A 56 2.58 -0.81 15.09
N GLU A 57 3.39 -0.48 14.06
CA GLU A 57 4.01 0.84 13.92
C GLU A 57 2.98 1.92 13.56
N SER A 58 2.07 1.62 12.64
CA SER A 58 1.04 2.56 12.21
C SER A 58 0.06 2.87 13.33
N GLU A 59 -0.42 1.85 14.04
CA GLU A 59 -1.40 1.98 15.12
C GLU A 59 -0.87 2.87 16.23
N LYS A 60 0.41 2.71 16.64
CA LYS A 60 1.08 3.60 17.61
C LYS A 60 1.00 5.07 17.22
N HIS A 61 1.22 5.39 15.94
CA HIS A 61 1.15 6.76 15.47
C HIS A 61 -0.30 7.26 15.32
N LEU A 62 -1.21 6.40 14.86
CA LEU A 62 -2.62 6.72 14.70
C LEU A 62 -3.30 7.01 16.04
N VAL A 63 -2.99 6.25 17.11
CA VAL A 63 -3.52 6.51 18.46
C VAL A 63 -2.98 7.81 19.07
N GLU A 64 -1.79 8.26 18.66
CA GLU A 64 -1.25 9.58 19.02
C GLU A 64 -1.93 10.74 18.24
N GLY A 65 -2.91 10.44 17.38
CA GLY A 65 -3.58 11.44 16.52
C GLY A 65 -2.77 11.84 15.28
N LYS A 66 -1.66 11.14 14.98
CA LYS A 66 -0.86 11.40 13.78
C LYS A 66 -1.43 10.63 12.60
N ARG A 67 -1.21 11.14 11.39
CA ARG A 67 -1.53 10.39 10.17
C ARG A 67 -0.31 9.62 9.69
N VAL A 68 -0.55 8.46 9.09
CA VAL A 68 0.51 7.60 8.55
C VAL A 68 0.27 7.42 7.07
N LYS A 69 1.33 7.52 6.27
CA LYS A 69 1.30 7.36 4.82
C LYS A 69 2.41 6.43 4.36
N PHE A 70 2.04 5.43 3.58
CA PHE A 70 2.95 4.48 2.96
C PHE A 70 3.17 4.83 1.50
N ILE A 71 4.43 5.02 1.12
CA ILE A 71 4.83 5.29 -0.24
C ILE A 71 5.49 4.03 -0.79
N LEU A 72 4.78 3.34 -1.66
CA LEU A 72 5.21 2.15 -2.39
C LEU A 72 5.86 2.53 -3.72
N ARG A 73 7.04 1.98 -3.99
CA ARG A 73 7.81 2.19 -5.22
C ARG A 73 8.37 0.87 -5.69
N LEU A 74 8.39 0.66 -6.99
CA LEU A 74 9.11 -0.46 -7.58
C LEU A 74 10.54 0.01 -7.87
N GLN A 75 11.53 -0.55 -7.18
CA GLN A 75 12.93 -0.21 -7.38
C GLN A 75 13.70 -1.48 -7.76
N LYS A 76 14.27 -1.50 -8.98
CA LYS A 76 14.99 -2.66 -9.55
C LYS A 76 14.19 -3.98 -9.48
N GLY A 77 12.87 -3.93 -9.70
CA GLY A 77 12.00 -5.10 -9.66
C GLY A 77 11.64 -5.60 -8.24
N LYS A 78 11.98 -4.84 -7.19
CA LYS A 78 11.57 -5.13 -5.81
C LYS A 78 10.59 -4.06 -5.31
N PRO A 79 9.55 -4.45 -4.56
CA PRO A 79 8.67 -3.49 -3.90
C PRO A 79 9.43 -2.86 -2.72
N GLU A 80 9.72 -1.58 -2.81
CA GLU A 80 10.16 -0.80 -1.66
C GLU A 80 8.99 0.00 -1.12
N TYR A 81 8.93 0.12 0.21
CA TYR A 81 7.93 0.92 0.88
C TYR A 81 8.59 1.84 1.89
N GLN A 82 8.05 3.05 2.03
CA GLN A 82 8.44 4.00 3.06
C GLN A 82 7.21 4.42 3.86
N MET A 83 7.27 4.23 5.17
CA MET A 83 6.30 4.80 6.10
C MET A 83 6.71 6.24 6.41
N LYS A 84 5.77 7.18 6.26
CA LYS A 84 5.91 8.56 6.69
C LYS A 84 4.81 8.89 7.68
N THR A 85 5.18 9.52 8.77
CA THR A 85 4.22 10.12 9.70
C THR A 85 4.02 11.58 9.30
N ILE A 86 2.76 11.98 9.19
CA ILE A 86 2.37 13.36 8.91
C ILE A 86 1.82 13.91 10.23
N ARG A 87 2.47 14.94 10.76
CA ARG A 87 1.92 15.72 11.87
C ARG A 87 0.79 16.59 11.33
N GLY A 88 -0.41 16.35 11.82
CA GLY A 88 -1.54 17.28 11.70
C GLY A 88 -1.36 18.47 12.63
#